data_AF-A0A6V7L7J9-F1
#
_entry.id   AF-A0A6V7L7J9-F1
#
_cell.length_a   1.000
_cell.length_b   1.000
_cell.length_c   1.000
_cell.angle_alpha   90.00
_cell.angle_beta   90.00
_cell.angle_gamma   90.00
#
_symmetry.space_group_name_H-M   'P 1'
#
loop_
_entity.id
_entity.type
_entity.pdbx_description
1 polymer ?
#
loop_
_entity_poly.entity_id
_entity_poly.type
_entity_poly.pdbx_seq_one_letter_code
_entity_poly.pdbx_strand_id
1 'polypeptide(L)'
;FNYRATAYMVQHGFYNFLNWFDERAWYPLGRIVGGTVYPGLMITSGSIHYILHSLNIPIHIRDICVFLAPIFSGLTAISTYLLTKELWSAGAGLFAACFIAIVPGYISRSVAGSYDNEGIAIFALQFTYYLWVKSVKTGSILWASMTALSYFYMVSAWGGYVFIINLIPFHVFVLLIMNRFSNRLFVSYTTFYILGLLLSMQIPFVGFQPIRTSEHMAAGGVFGLIIFIAAL
;
A
#
# COMPACT_ATOMS: atom_id res chain seq x y z
N PHE A 1 0.32 13.40 -15.66
CA PHE A 1 -0.49 13.95 -14.55
C PHE A 1 0.28 13.91 -13.23
N ASN A 2 0.74 12.74 -12.77
CA ASN A 2 1.43 12.56 -11.49
C ASN A 2 2.55 13.57 -11.23
N TYR A 3 3.48 13.75 -12.17
CA TYR A 3 4.56 14.74 -12.04
C TYR A 3 4.04 16.17 -11.79
N ARG A 4 3.02 16.61 -12.53
CA ARG A 4 2.41 17.94 -12.36
C ARG A 4 1.76 18.10 -10.98
N ALA A 5 1.07 17.05 -10.52
CA ALA A 5 0.46 17.01 -9.21
C ALA A 5 1.53 17.11 -8.09
N THR A 6 2.62 16.35 -8.22
CA THR A 6 3.76 16.42 -7.30
C THR A 6 4.43 17.80 -7.32
N ALA A 7 4.67 18.37 -8.50
CA ALA A 7 5.25 19.71 -8.62
C ALA A 7 4.35 20.77 -7.98
N TYR A 8 3.03 20.69 -8.19
CA TYR A 8 2.07 21.58 -7.54
C TYR A 8 2.13 21.46 -6.02
N MET A 9 2.16 20.23 -5.48
CA MET A 9 2.24 19.98 -4.05
C MET A 9 3.52 20.53 -3.42
N VAL A 10 4.67 20.39 -4.08
CA VAL A 10 5.95 20.93 -3.58
C VAL A 10 5.94 22.46 -3.60
N GLN A 11 5.33 23.10 -4.61
CA GLN A 11 5.31 24.56 -4.73
C GLN A 11 4.27 25.24 -3.82
N HIS A 12 3.10 24.64 -3.65
CA HIS A 12 1.95 25.26 -2.95
C HIS A 12 1.71 24.66 -1.57
N GLY A 13 2.38 23.56 -1.21
CA GLY A 13 2.21 22.86 0.06
C GLY A 13 1.08 21.82 0.05
N PHE A 14 1.06 21.00 1.11
CA PHE A 14 0.16 19.85 1.21
C PHE A 14 -1.34 20.23 1.32
N TYR A 15 -1.68 21.22 2.14
CA TYR A 15 -3.08 21.62 2.32
C TYR A 15 -3.70 22.20 1.04
N ASN A 16 -2.91 22.96 0.28
CA ASN A 16 -3.35 23.50 -1.01
C ASN A 16 -3.46 22.41 -2.08
N PHE A 17 -2.62 21.38 -2.00
CA PHE A 17 -2.73 20.19 -2.86
C PHE A 17 -4.00 19.38 -2.56
N LEU A 18 -4.31 19.16 -1.29
CA LEU A 18 -5.50 18.41 -0.88
C LEU A 18 -6.81 19.09 -1.31
N ASN A 19 -6.84 20.42 -1.34
CA ASN A 19 -7.99 21.22 -1.78
C ASN A 19 -7.86 21.70 -3.24
N TRP A 20 -6.97 21.10 -4.04
CA TRP A 20 -6.67 21.60 -5.37
C TRP A 20 -7.81 21.32 -6.37
N PHE A 21 -8.35 22.40 -6.95
CA PHE A 21 -9.21 22.36 -8.13
C PHE A 21 -8.41 22.72 -9.40
N ASP A 22 -8.32 21.78 -10.35
CA ASP A 22 -7.64 21.99 -11.62
C ASP A 22 -8.62 22.43 -12.70
N GLU A 23 -8.66 23.75 -12.94
CA GLU A 23 -9.45 24.37 -14.01
C GLU A 23 -8.88 24.11 -15.41
N ARG A 24 -7.61 23.67 -15.51
CA ARG A 24 -6.92 23.48 -16.78
C ARG A 24 -7.21 22.13 -17.44
N ALA A 25 -7.97 21.27 -16.77
CA ALA A 25 -8.38 19.96 -17.28
C ALA A 25 -9.90 19.89 -17.35
N TRP A 26 -10.43 19.12 -18.32
CA TRP A 26 -11.88 18.86 -18.46
C TRP A 26 -12.73 20.13 -18.63
N TYR A 27 -12.34 21.03 -19.54
CA TYR A 27 -13.20 22.17 -19.91
C TYR A 27 -14.55 21.67 -20.43
N PRO A 28 -15.70 22.21 -19.95
CA PRO A 28 -15.88 23.37 -19.07
C PRO A 28 -16.03 23.08 -17.57
N LEU A 29 -15.93 21.82 -17.13
CA LEU A 29 -16.24 21.39 -15.76
C LEU A 29 -15.10 21.60 -14.75
N GLY A 30 -13.84 21.41 -15.17
CA GLY A 30 -12.71 21.33 -14.24
C GLY A 30 -12.59 19.96 -13.56
N ARG A 31 -11.55 19.76 -12.74
CA ARG A 31 -11.35 18.54 -11.94
C ARG A 31 -10.91 18.86 -10.52
N ILE A 32 -11.64 18.36 -9.52
CA ILE A 32 -11.22 18.38 -8.11
C ILE A 32 -10.13 17.33 -7.91
N VAL A 33 -8.85 17.71 -7.88
CA VAL A 33 -7.74 16.74 -7.89
C VAL A 33 -7.60 16.03 -6.54
N GLY A 34 -7.56 16.76 -5.43
CA GLY A 34 -7.28 16.16 -4.13
C GLY A 34 -8.32 15.13 -3.67
N GLY A 35 -9.56 15.25 -4.13
CA GLY A 35 -10.62 14.26 -3.90
C GLY A 35 -10.71 13.16 -4.96
N THR A 36 -10.01 13.27 -6.10
CA THR A 36 -10.10 12.32 -7.23
C THR A 36 -8.77 11.62 -7.54
N VAL A 37 -7.84 11.59 -6.58
CA VAL A 37 -6.51 10.99 -6.76
C VAL A 37 -6.05 10.25 -5.50
N TYR A 38 -5.25 9.21 -5.71
CA TYR A 38 -4.45 8.55 -4.68
C TYR A 38 -3.20 9.41 -4.38
N PRO A 39 -3.07 10.03 -3.19
CA PRO A 39 -2.03 11.02 -2.94
C PRO A 39 -0.66 10.41 -2.56
N GLY A 40 -0.58 9.09 -2.37
CA GLY A 40 0.59 8.41 -1.81
C GLY A 40 1.87 8.59 -2.64
N LEU A 41 1.78 8.53 -3.97
CA LEU A 41 2.92 8.75 -4.86
C LEU A 41 3.47 10.18 -4.72
N MET A 42 2.59 11.17 -4.75
CA MET A 42 2.96 12.59 -4.64
C MET A 42 3.57 12.88 -3.28
N ILE A 43 2.92 12.44 -2.18
CA ILE A 43 3.41 12.62 -0.81
C ILE A 43 4.79 11.98 -0.66
N THR A 44 4.99 10.77 -1.17
CA THR A 44 6.28 10.08 -1.07
C THR A 44 7.39 10.88 -1.75
N SER A 45 7.19 11.35 -2.98
CA SER A 45 8.19 12.16 -3.68
C SER A 45 8.41 13.53 -3.04
N GLY A 46 7.35 14.19 -2.59
CA GLY A 46 7.45 15.49 -1.91
C GLY A 46 8.19 15.40 -0.58
N SER A 47 7.97 14.34 0.19
CA SER A 47 8.70 14.07 1.43
C SER A 47 10.18 13.83 1.17
N ILE A 48 10.52 13.02 0.16
CA ILE A 48 11.93 12.81 -0.25
C ILE A 48 12.58 14.14 -0.66
N HIS A 49 11.88 14.96 -1.44
CA HIS A 49 12.36 16.28 -1.85
C HIS A 49 12.58 17.21 -0.65
N TYR A 50 11.63 17.26 0.29
CA TYR A 50 11.74 18.08 1.49
C TYR A 50 12.93 17.66 2.37
N ILE A 51 13.13 16.35 2.57
CA ILE A 51 14.27 15.82 3.35
C ILE A 51 15.60 16.19 2.68
N LEU A 52 15.74 15.97 1.37
CA LEU A 52 16.96 16.30 0.63
C LEU A 52 17.27 17.80 0.67
N HIS A 53 16.25 18.63 0.51
CA HIS A 53 16.40 20.08 0.58
C HIS A 53 16.75 20.57 2.00
N SER A 54 16.22 19.91 3.04
CA SER A 54 16.57 20.18 4.44
C SER A 54 18.01 19.79 4.78
N LEU A 55 18.59 18.85 4.03
CA LEU A 55 20.00 18.45 4.11
C LEU A 55 20.91 19.28 3.18
N ASN A 56 20.40 20.38 2.60
CA ASN A 56 21.11 21.24 1.67
C ASN A 56 21.60 20.52 0.40
N ILE A 57 20.87 19.49 -0.06
CA ILE A 57 21.10 18.81 -1.33
C ILE A 57 20.02 19.27 -2.33
N PRO A 58 20.26 20.33 -3.12
CA PRO A 58 19.24 20.92 -3.99
C PRO A 58 19.05 20.10 -5.26
N ILE A 59 18.24 19.04 -5.17
CA ILE A 59 17.82 18.23 -6.32
C ILE A 59 16.46 18.71 -6.81
N HIS A 60 16.33 18.90 -8.12
CA HIS A 60 15.06 19.30 -8.72
C HIS A 60 14.01 18.18 -8.60
N ILE A 61 12.75 18.52 -8.32
CA ILE A 61 11.66 17.54 -8.10
C ILE A 61 11.48 16.55 -9.25
N ARG A 62 11.76 16.98 -10.49
CA ARG A 62 11.75 16.12 -11.69
C ARG A 62 12.69 14.93 -11.54
N ASP A 63 13.90 15.15 -11.06
CA ASP A 63 14.91 14.09 -11.01
C ASP A 63 14.54 13.06 -9.94
N ILE A 64 13.94 13.51 -8.83
CA ILE A 64 13.34 12.62 -7.82
C ILE A 64 12.21 11.80 -8.44
N CYS A 65 11.28 12.41 -9.18
CA CYS A 65 10.20 11.68 -9.85
C CYS A 65 10.72 10.65 -10.86
N VAL A 66 11.80 10.95 -11.59
CA VAL A 66 12.41 10.05 -12.58
C VAL A 66 13.07 8.84 -11.91
N PHE A 67 13.83 9.06 -10.82
CA PHE A 67 14.60 8.01 -10.14
C PHE A 67 13.85 7.30 -9.00
N LEU A 68 12.60 7.68 -8.71
CA LEU A 68 11.84 7.06 -7.64
C LEU A 68 11.57 5.57 -7.89
N ALA A 69 11.18 5.18 -9.10
CA ALA A 69 10.83 3.80 -9.40
C ALA A 69 12.01 2.81 -9.21
N PRO A 70 13.24 3.09 -9.68
CA PRO A 70 14.40 2.28 -9.37
C PRO A 70 14.71 2.12 -7.87
N ILE A 71 14.56 3.20 -7.08
CA ILE A 71 14.78 3.15 -5.62
C ILE A 71 13.77 2.18 -4.98
N PHE A 72 12.49 2.31 -5.32
CA PHE A 72 11.45 1.43 -4.82
C PHE A 72 11.58 -0.01 -5.35
N SER A 73 12.14 -0.21 -6.53
CA SER A 73 12.45 -1.56 -7.04
C SER A 73 13.48 -2.28 -6.16
N GLY A 74 14.52 -1.57 -5.71
CA GLY A 74 15.47 -2.11 -4.71
C GLY A 74 14.79 -2.45 -3.38
N LEU A 75 13.88 -1.61 -2.91
CA LEU A 75 13.09 -1.88 -1.70
C LEU A 75 12.14 -3.08 -1.88
N THR A 76 11.55 -3.24 -3.07
CA THR A 76 10.73 -4.41 -3.42
C THR A 76 11.54 -5.70 -3.35
N ALA A 77 12.80 -5.70 -3.82
CA ALA A 77 13.67 -6.86 -3.71
C ALA A 77 13.95 -7.22 -2.24
N ILE A 78 14.20 -6.23 -1.38
CA ILE A 78 14.36 -6.43 0.07
C ILE A 78 13.07 -6.96 0.70
N SER A 79 11.92 -6.40 0.35
CA SER A 79 10.63 -6.86 0.87
C SER A 79 10.32 -8.30 0.44
N THR A 80 10.69 -8.67 -0.78
CA THR A 80 10.52 -10.04 -1.31
C THR A 80 11.44 -11.02 -0.59
N TYR A 81 12.70 -10.63 -0.33
CA TYR A 81 13.61 -11.40 0.53
C TYR A 81 12.97 -11.70 1.88
N LEU A 82 12.44 -10.67 2.55
CA LEU A 82 11.83 -10.81 3.88
C LEU A 82 10.60 -11.73 3.86
N LEU A 83 9.71 -11.56 2.87
CA LEU A 83 8.53 -12.40 2.70
C LEU A 83 8.91 -13.87 2.49
N THR A 84 9.82 -14.16 1.56
CA THR A 84 10.23 -15.53 1.25
C THR A 84 11.03 -16.17 2.38
N LYS A 85 11.84 -15.38 3.10
CA LYS A 85 12.54 -15.83 4.30
C LYS A 85 11.58 -16.29 5.39
N GLU A 86 10.45 -15.60 5.56
CA GLU A 86 9.41 -16.04 6.49
C GLU A 86 8.82 -17.39 6.06
N LEU A 87 8.68 -17.67 4.76
CA LEU A 87 8.04 -18.91 4.30
C LEU A 87 8.95 -20.14 4.36
N TRP A 88 10.26 -19.98 4.10
CA TRP A 88 11.16 -21.12 3.93
C TRP A 88 12.50 -20.94 4.64
N SER A 89 13.53 -20.49 3.91
CA SER A 89 14.90 -20.31 4.41
C SER A 89 15.51 -19.03 3.85
N ALA A 90 16.59 -18.57 4.49
CA ALA A 90 17.31 -17.38 4.03
C ALA A 90 17.86 -17.53 2.60
N GLY A 91 18.29 -18.73 2.21
CA GLY A 91 18.75 -19.02 0.86
C GLY A 91 17.64 -18.83 -0.19
N ALA A 92 16.44 -19.37 0.06
CA ALA A 92 15.30 -19.17 -0.82
C ALA A 92 14.92 -17.68 -0.94
N GLY A 93 15.02 -16.93 0.16
CA GLY A 93 14.81 -15.48 0.16
C GLY A 93 15.79 -14.73 -0.74
N LEU A 94 17.07 -15.08 -0.72
CA LEU A 94 18.08 -14.46 -1.58
C LEU A 94 17.78 -14.72 -3.06
N PHE A 95 17.44 -15.96 -3.43
CA PHE A 95 17.03 -16.28 -4.80
C PHE A 95 15.80 -15.48 -5.26
N ALA A 96 14.77 -15.39 -4.41
CA ALA A 96 13.56 -14.63 -4.72
C ALA A 96 13.85 -13.13 -4.94
N ALA A 97 14.73 -12.54 -4.12
CA ALA A 97 15.15 -11.16 -4.28
C ALA A 97 15.93 -10.93 -5.59
N CYS A 98 16.84 -11.84 -5.95
CA CYS A 98 17.56 -11.77 -7.21
C CYS A 98 16.61 -11.89 -8.41
N PHE A 99 15.61 -12.76 -8.35
CA PHE A 99 14.65 -12.92 -9.46
C PHE A 99 13.78 -11.67 -9.65
N ILE A 100 13.20 -11.11 -8.60
CA ILE A 100 12.34 -9.93 -8.74
C ILE A 100 13.13 -8.67 -9.15
N ALA A 101 14.42 -8.59 -8.82
CA ALA A 101 15.27 -7.47 -9.21
C ALA A 101 15.45 -7.36 -10.73
N ILE A 102 15.41 -8.48 -11.46
CA ILE A 102 15.67 -8.52 -12.92
C ILE A 102 14.46 -8.97 -13.74
N VAL A 103 13.32 -9.25 -13.12
CA VAL A 103 12.17 -9.82 -13.84
C VAL A 103 11.59 -8.79 -14.84
N PRO A 104 11.53 -9.12 -16.15
CA PRO A 104 11.09 -8.16 -17.18
C PRO A 104 9.68 -7.61 -16.96
N GLY A 105 8.79 -8.44 -16.38
CA GLY A 105 7.42 -8.03 -16.07
C GLY A 105 7.36 -6.84 -15.11
N TYR A 106 8.16 -6.86 -14.03
CA TYR A 106 8.21 -5.73 -13.09
C TYR A 106 8.99 -4.55 -13.65
N ILE A 107 10.10 -4.80 -14.36
CA ILE A 107 10.90 -3.75 -15.00
C ILE A 107 10.05 -2.91 -15.95
N SER A 108 9.18 -3.54 -16.74
CA SER A 108 8.32 -2.83 -17.71
C SER A 108 7.48 -1.70 -17.10
N ARG A 109 7.18 -1.77 -15.80
CA ARG A 109 6.38 -0.79 -15.03
C ARG A 109 7.21 0.01 -14.01
N SER A 110 8.51 -0.28 -13.87
CA SER A 110 9.40 0.35 -12.88
C SER A 110 10.71 0.92 -13.47
N VAL A 111 10.76 1.12 -14.79
CA VAL A 111 11.87 1.78 -15.49
C VAL A 111 12.04 3.24 -15.02
N ALA A 112 13.29 3.70 -14.95
CA ALA A 112 13.62 5.10 -14.67
C ALA A 112 12.91 6.04 -15.66
N GLY A 113 12.21 7.04 -15.12
CA GLY A 113 11.36 7.96 -15.89
C GLY A 113 9.88 7.55 -15.94
N SER A 114 9.54 6.31 -15.62
CA SER A 114 8.16 5.85 -15.46
C SER A 114 7.63 6.25 -14.07
N TYR A 115 7.17 7.49 -13.94
CA TYR A 115 6.60 8.00 -12.68
C TYR A 115 5.10 7.66 -12.56
N ASP A 116 4.83 6.38 -12.36
CA ASP A 116 3.49 5.83 -12.17
C ASP A 116 3.33 5.15 -10.80
N ASN A 117 2.08 5.00 -10.36
CA ASN A 117 1.71 4.51 -9.03
C ASN A 117 2.22 3.08 -8.77
N GLU A 118 2.35 2.28 -9.83
CA GLU A 118 2.69 0.87 -9.78
C GLU A 118 4.09 0.62 -9.21
N GLY A 119 5.03 1.55 -9.42
CA GLY A 119 6.41 1.45 -8.92
C GLY A 119 6.48 1.37 -7.38
N ILE A 120 5.67 2.17 -6.69
CA ILE A 120 5.54 2.16 -5.23
C ILE A 120 4.58 1.05 -4.77
N ALA A 121 3.50 0.82 -5.51
CA ALA A 121 2.45 -0.09 -5.12
C ALA A 121 2.94 -1.52 -4.93
N ILE A 122 3.85 -1.99 -5.81
CA ILE A 122 4.38 -3.36 -5.73
C ILE A 122 5.24 -3.53 -4.46
N PHE A 123 6.04 -2.52 -4.10
CA PHE A 123 6.76 -2.51 -2.82
C PHE A 123 5.78 -2.59 -1.64
N ALA A 124 4.78 -1.70 -1.60
CA ALA A 124 3.81 -1.64 -0.51
C ALA A 124 3.01 -2.95 -0.37
N LEU A 125 2.66 -3.57 -1.50
CA LEU A 125 1.98 -4.87 -1.54
C LEU A 125 2.84 -5.99 -0.95
N GLN A 126 4.08 -6.13 -1.41
CA GLN A 126 4.99 -7.17 -0.88
C GLN A 126 5.28 -6.97 0.61
N PHE A 127 5.42 -5.71 1.03
CA PHE A 127 5.69 -5.39 2.43
C PHE A 127 4.49 -5.66 3.33
N THR A 128 3.27 -5.38 2.84
CA THR A 128 2.03 -5.70 3.55
C THR A 128 1.87 -7.21 3.72
N TYR A 129 2.18 -8.01 2.69
CA TYR A 129 2.14 -9.48 2.80
C TYR A 129 3.19 -10.03 3.75
N TYR A 130 4.40 -9.47 3.73
CA TYR A 130 5.43 -9.83 4.72
C TYR A 130 4.93 -9.60 6.16
N LEU A 131 4.41 -8.41 6.44
CA LEU A 131 3.91 -8.06 7.77
C LEU A 131 2.70 -8.91 8.17
N TRP A 132 1.79 -9.20 7.23
CA TRP A 132 0.64 -10.08 7.47
C TRP A 132 1.08 -11.49 7.86
N VAL A 133 1.97 -12.11 7.08
CA VAL A 133 2.49 -13.46 7.38
C VAL A 133 3.19 -13.47 8.74
N LYS A 134 4.00 -12.46 9.01
CA LYS A 134 4.68 -12.30 10.29
C LYS A 134 3.70 -12.14 11.45
N SER A 135 2.64 -11.36 11.26
CA SER A 135 1.56 -11.18 12.24
C SER A 135 0.88 -12.51 12.55
N VAL A 136 0.47 -13.28 11.54
CA VAL A 136 -0.22 -14.56 11.75
C VAL A 136 0.68 -15.57 12.47
N LYS A 137 1.97 -15.61 12.15
CA LYS A 137 2.93 -16.52 12.81
C LYS A 137 3.16 -16.18 14.28
N THR A 138 3.37 -14.90 14.58
CA THR A 138 3.66 -14.43 15.94
C THR A 138 2.41 -14.27 16.81
N GLY A 139 1.29 -13.83 16.23
CA GLY A 139 0.05 -13.52 16.93
C GLY A 139 0.09 -12.20 17.71
N SER A 140 0.98 -11.27 17.36
CA SER A 140 1.12 -9.99 18.08
C SER A 140 0.28 -8.87 17.45
N ILE A 141 -0.39 -8.10 18.32
CA ILE A 141 -1.14 -6.88 17.97
C ILE A 141 -0.22 -5.85 17.28
N LEU A 142 1.05 -5.77 17.67
CA LEU A 142 2.01 -4.83 17.09
C LEU A 142 2.24 -5.11 15.61
N TRP A 143 2.46 -6.38 15.24
CA TRP A 143 2.66 -6.76 13.83
C TRP A 143 1.37 -6.59 13.02
N ALA A 144 0.20 -6.86 13.60
CA ALA A 144 -1.09 -6.61 12.96
C ALA A 144 -1.32 -5.12 12.71
N SER A 145 -0.97 -4.27 13.68
CA SER A 145 -1.07 -2.81 13.56
C SER A 145 -0.11 -2.25 12.51
N MET A 146 1.13 -2.74 12.47
CA MET A 146 2.08 -2.41 11.39
C MET A 146 1.57 -2.86 10.02
N THR A 147 0.92 -4.03 9.94
CA THR A 147 0.27 -4.50 8.71
C THR A 147 -0.83 -3.54 8.27
N ALA A 148 -1.67 -3.06 9.20
CA ALA A 148 -2.72 -2.09 8.90
C ALA A 148 -2.16 -0.73 8.44
N LEU A 149 -1.05 -0.26 9.02
CA LEU A 149 -0.36 0.96 8.56
C LEU A 149 0.25 0.79 7.16
N SER A 150 0.86 -0.36 6.88
CA SER A 150 1.35 -0.68 5.54
C SER A 150 0.22 -0.77 4.52
N TYR A 151 -0.92 -1.36 4.91
CA TYR A 151 -2.12 -1.39 4.11
C TYR A 151 -2.69 0.02 3.86
N PHE A 152 -2.70 0.90 4.86
CA PHE A 152 -3.08 2.30 4.67
C PHE A 152 -2.19 3.01 3.65
N TYR A 153 -0.87 2.80 3.73
CA TYR A 153 0.05 3.34 2.73
C TYR A 153 -0.28 2.82 1.32
N MET A 154 -0.56 1.52 1.18
CA MET A 154 -1.00 0.92 -0.09
C MET A 154 -2.29 1.54 -0.61
N VAL A 155 -3.31 1.70 0.24
CA VAL A 155 -4.59 2.37 -0.10
C VAL A 155 -4.34 3.80 -0.60
N SER A 156 -3.41 4.51 0.02
CA SER A 156 -3.05 5.87 -0.41
C SER A 156 -2.29 5.92 -1.74
N ALA A 157 -1.60 4.84 -2.13
CA ALA A 157 -0.71 4.81 -3.28
C ALA A 157 -1.38 4.25 -4.55
N TRP A 158 -2.21 3.21 -4.43
CA TRP A 158 -2.80 2.54 -5.60
C TRP A 158 -4.14 1.86 -5.30
N GLY A 159 -5.03 1.89 -6.30
CA GLY A 159 -6.36 1.29 -6.22
C GLY A 159 -6.39 -0.24 -6.10
N GLY A 160 -5.27 -0.92 -6.32
CA GLY A 160 -5.17 -2.37 -6.10
C GLY A 160 -5.17 -2.80 -4.62
N TYR A 161 -5.39 -1.88 -3.68
CA TYR A 161 -5.65 -2.24 -2.27
C TYR A 161 -6.87 -3.18 -2.12
N VAL A 162 -7.82 -3.12 -3.06
CA VAL A 162 -8.98 -4.03 -3.14
C VAL A 162 -8.53 -5.50 -3.29
N PHE A 163 -7.38 -5.74 -3.92
CA PHE A 163 -6.81 -7.09 -4.01
C PHE A 163 -6.36 -7.61 -2.64
N ILE A 164 -5.65 -6.78 -1.85
CA ILE A 164 -5.15 -7.16 -0.52
C ILE A 164 -6.31 -7.46 0.43
N ILE A 165 -7.32 -6.59 0.46
CA ILE A 165 -8.46 -6.72 1.37
C ILE A 165 -9.37 -7.88 1.01
N ASN A 166 -9.27 -8.46 -0.19
CA ASN A 166 -9.96 -9.70 -0.55
C ASN A 166 -9.08 -10.94 -0.34
N LEU A 167 -7.78 -10.85 -0.61
CA LEU A 167 -6.87 -11.98 -0.45
C LEU A 167 -6.62 -12.35 1.02
N ILE A 168 -6.48 -11.36 1.91
CA ILE A 168 -6.27 -11.61 3.34
C ILE A 168 -7.46 -12.35 3.96
N PRO A 169 -8.72 -11.89 3.82
CA PRO A 169 -9.88 -12.64 4.29
C PRO A 169 -10.03 -14.00 3.62
N PHE A 170 -9.73 -14.10 2.31
CA PHE A 170 -9.76 -15.40 1.63
C PHE A 170 -8.78 -16.40 2.26
N HIS A 171 -7.56 -15.97 2.58
CA HIS A 171 -6.59 -16.78 3.31
C HIS A 171 -7.11 -17.19 4.71
N VAL A 172 -7.73 -16.26 5.46
CA VAL A 172 -8.35 -16.58 6.75
C VAL A 172 -9.49 -17.58 6.61
N PHE A 173 -10.37 -17.38 5.61
CA PHE A 173 -11.50 -18.25 5.33
C PHE A 173 -11.06 -19.69 5.00
N VAL A 174 -10.03 -19.84 4.17
CA VAL A 174 -9.44 -21.16 3.86
C VAL A 174 -8.87 -21.81 5.12
N LEU A 175 -8.19 -21.06 5.99
CA LEU A 175 -7.71 -21.58 7.27
C LEU A 175 -8.84 -22.06 8.20
N LEU A 176 -9.99 -21.39 8.18
CA LEU A 176 -11.17 -21.81 8.93
C LEU A 176 -11.75 -23.11 8.38
N ILE A 177 -11.87 -23.25 7.04
CA ILE A 177 -12.34 -24.50 6.40
C ILE A 177 -11.39 -25.67 6.71
N MET A 178 -10.08 -25.42 6.72
CA MET A 178 -9.07 -26.43 7.07
C MET A 178 -9.05 -26.78 8.57
N ASN A 179 -9.96 -26.20 9.37
CA ASN A 179 -10.03 -26.36 10.82
C ASN A 179 -8.72 -25.98 11.54
N ARG A 180 -8.01 -24.98 11.01
CA ARG A 180 -6.74 -24.44 11.56
C ARG A 180 -6.95 -23.10 12.25
N PHE A 181 -8.05 -22.98 13.00
CA PHE A 181 -8.31 -21.82 13.83
C PHE A 181 -7.28 -21.72 14.96
N SER A 182 -6.82 -20.51 15.26
CA SER A 182 -5.98 -20.24 16.42
C SER A 182 -6.18 -18.82 16.92
N ASN A 183 -5.93 -18.61 18.22
CA ASN A 183 -6.01 -17.27 18.83
C ASN A 183 -5.09 -16.26 18.14
N ARG A 184 -3.96 -16.71 17.59
CA ARG A 184 -3.03 -15.87 16.81
C ARG A 184 -3.67 -15.34 15.53
N LEU A 185 -4.43 -16.18 14.83
CA LEU A 185 -5.18 -15.80 13.63
C LEU A 185 -6.28 -14.81 13.97
N PHE A 186 -7.03 -15.08 15.05
CA PHE A 186 -8.08 -14.19 15.54
C PHE A 186 -7.55 -12.79 15.85
N VAL A 187 -6.52 -12.67 16.70
CA VAL A 187 -5.93 -11.38 17.08
C VAL A 187 -5.36 -10.65 15.86
N SER A 188 -4.66 -11.36 14.97
CA SER A 188 -4.06 -10.75 13.79
C SER A 188 -5.10 -10.18 12.84
N TYR A 189 -6.14 -10.96 12.51
CA TYR A 189 -7.14 -10.56 11.53
C TYR A 189 -8.09 -9.48 12.06
N THR A 190 -8.56 -9.61 13.30
CA THR A 190 -9.48 -8.62 13.90
C THR A 190 -8.81 -7.26 14.06
N THR A 191 -7.58 -7.22 14.57
CA THR A 191 -6.79 -5.99 14.69
C THR A 191 -6.53 -5.37 13.31
N PHE A 192 -6.10 -6.18 12.34
CA PHE A 192 -5.87 -5.72 10.97
C PHE A 192 -7.13 -5.13 10.33
N TYR A 193 -8.27 -5.82 10.44
CA TYR A 193 -9.52 -5.39 9.83
C TYR A 193 -10.03 -4.08 10.41
N ILE A 194 -10.09 -3.95 11.74
CA ILE A 194 -10.60 -2.74 12.39
C ILE A 194 -9.73 -1.53 12.05
N LEU A 195 -8.41 -1.64 12.21
CA LEU A 195 -7.49 -0.54 11.92
C LEU A 195 -7.43 -0.24 10.43
N GLY A 196 -7.35 -1.26 9.58
CA GLY A 196 -7.29 -1.11 8.13
C GLY A 196 -8.55 -0.44 7.57
N LEU A 197 -9.74 -0.80 8.08
CA LEU A 197 -11.01 -0.19 7.71
C LEU A 197 -11.02 1.30 8.08
N LEU A 198 -10.72 1.65 9.34
CA LEU A 198 -10.73 3.05 9.80
C LEU A 198 -9.71 3.93 9.07
N LEU A 199 -8.52 3.39 8.83
CA LEU A 199 -7.44 4.11 8.13
C LEU A 199 -7.76 4.28 6.64
N SER A 200 -8.27 3.25 5.96
CA SER A 200 -8.60 3.35 4.52
C SER A 200 -9.66 4.43 4.24
N MET A 201 -10.61 4.63 5.14
CA MET A 201 -11.65 5.67 5.03
C MET A 201 -11.12 7.11 5.11
N GLN A 202 -9.90 7.31 5.64
CA GLN A 202 -9.30 8.65 5.74
C GLN A 202 -8.84 9.20 4.39
N ILE A 203 -8.67 8.34 3.37
CA ILE A 203 -8.29 8.79 2.03
C ILE A 203 -9.53 9.38 1.34
N PRO A 204 -9.55 10.67 0.95
CA PRO A 204 -10.75 11.33 0.41
C PRO A 204 -11.33 10.63 -0.82
N PHE A 205 -10.46 10.04 -1.66
CA PHE A 205 -10.88 9.28 -2.83
C PHE A 205 -11.70 8.02 -2.48
N VAL A 206 -11.34 7.38 -1.36
CA VAL A 206 -11.97 6.14 -0.89
C VAL A 206 -13.24 6.46 -0.10
N GLY A 207 -13.16 7.40 0.85
CA GLY A 207 -14.29 7.81 1.68
C GLY A 207 -15.02 6.60 2.30
N PHE A 208 -16.32 6.48 2.03
CA PHE A 208 -17.17 5.41 2.55
C PHE A 208 -17.31 4.19 1.63
N GLN A 209 -16.48 4.07 0.57
CA GLN A 209 -16.49 2.91 -0.31
C GLN A 209 -16.34 1.58 0.44
N PRO A 210 -15.46 1.43 1.46
CA PRO A 210 -15.29 0.16 2.15
C PRO A 210 -16.54 -0.37 2.87
N ILE A 211 -17.54 0.47 3.12
CA ILE A 211 -18.83 0.07 3.71
C ILE A 211 -19.89 -0.15 2.62
N ARG A 212 -19.89 0.67 1.57
CA ARG A 212 -20.99 0.70 0.59
C ARG A 212 -20.77 -0.23 -0.61
N THR A 213 -19.53 -0.50 -0.98
CA THR A 213 -19.22 -1.30 -2.17
C THR A 213 -19.16 -2.78 -1.86
N SER A 214 -19.60 -3.60 -2.83
CA SER A 214 -19.57 -5.06 -2.71
C SER A 214 -18.14 -5.63 -2.64
N GLU A 215 -17.15 -4.88 -3.11
CA GLU A 215 -15.75 -5.29 -3.17
C GLU A 215 -15.10 -5.53 -1.80
N HIS A 216 -15.66 -4.94 -0.74
CA HIS A 216 -15.13 -5.04 0.63
C HIS A 216 -15.96 -5.97 1.53
N MET A 217 -17.06 -6.52 1.01
CA MET A 217 -18.00 -7.33 1.79
C MET A 217 -17.38 -8.66 2.24
N ALA A 218 -16.44 -9.21 1.48
CA ALA A 218 -15.72 -10.43 1.87
C ALA A 218 -14.97 -10.23 3.19
N ALA A 219 -14.35 -9.06 3.39
CA ALA A 219 -13.65 -8.75 4.63
C ALA A 219 -14.62 -8.61 5.82
N GLY A 220 -15.75 -7.93 5.64
CA GLY A 220 -16.78 -7.84 6.67
C GLY A 220 -17.40 -9.20 7.02
N GLY A 221 -17.66 -10.04 6.02
CA GLY A 221 -18.22 -11.37 6.19
C GLY A 221 -17.30 -12.31 6.97
N VAL A 222 -16.02 -12.38 6.60
CA VAL A 222 -15.03 -13.21 7.31
C VAL A 222 -14.76 -12.66 8.72
N PHE A 223 -14.83 -11.34 8.92
CA PHE A 223 -14.75 -10.74 10.25
C PHE A 223 -15.92 -11.15 11.16
N GLY A 224 -17.15 -11.16 10.65
CA GLY A 224 -18.30 -11.69 11.40
C GLY A 224 -18.12 -13.19 11.71
N LEU A 225 -17.68 -13.97 10.71
CA LEU A 225 -17.49 -15.41 10.85
C LEU A 225 -16.42 -15.77 11.90
N ILE A 226 -15.28 -15.08 11.92
CA ILE A 226 -14.21 -15.39 12.87
C ILE A 226 -14.62 -15.09 14.32
N ILE A 227 -15.43 -14.06 14.53
CA ILE A 227 -15.97 -13.71 15.85
C ILE A 227 -16.97 -14.77 16.31
N PHE A 228 -17.85 -15.23 15.41
CA PHE A 228 -18.80 -16.29 15.72
C PHE A 228 -18.09 -17.59 16.11
N ILE A 229 -17.08 -18.01 15.34
CA ILE A 229 -16.30 -19.22 15.65
C ILE A 229 -15.52 -19.08 16.95
N ALA A 230 -14.98 -17.88 17.24
CA ALA A 230 -14.25 -17.64 18.48
C ALA A 230 -15.15 -17.62 19.74
N ALA A 231 -16.46 -17.43 19.56
CA ALA A 231 -17.44 -17.43 20.64
C ALA A 231 -18.03 -18.83 20.95
N LEU A 232 -17.84 -19.81 20.05
CA LEU A 232 -18.20 -21.21 20.23
C LEU A 232 -17.14 -21.96 21.05
#